data_AF-A0A521K610-F1
#
_entry.id   AF-A0A521K610-F1
#
_cell.length_a   1.000
_cell.length_b   1.000
_cell.length_c   1.000
_cell.angle_alpha   90.00
_cell.angle_beta   90.00
_cell.angle_gamma   90.00
#
_symmetry.space_group_name_H-M   'P 1'
#
loop_
_entity.id
_entity.type
_entity.pdbx_description
1 polymer ?
#
loop_
_entity_poly.entity_id
_entity_poly.type
_entity_poly.pdbx_seq_one_letter_code
_entity_poly.pdbx_strand_id
1 'polypeptide(L)'
;MDSVANPFNPGAGAPPPALTGRDRLLETVRVALERARLGRPSKSVLMIGLRGVGKTVLLDRMRELAEHAGIHTLRMEVPENRSLPAVLAPQLRQALLRLSRHEKARARAQRALRALAGFVKALKLKYSDIEVGIDFDPEPGLADNGDLEQDMQALLEAAGDAAKHADTALALFVDELQYVPEDELAALI
;
A
#
# COMPACT_ATOMS: atom_id res chain seq x y z
N MET A 1 6.20 0.95 30.84
CA MET A 1 6.16 -0.51 30.69
C MET A 1 7.53 -1.05 31.02
N ASP A 2 7.62 -2.08 31.86
CA ASP A 2 8.88 -2.70 32.27
C ASP A 2 9.45 -3.50 31.10
N SER A 3 10.63 -3.09 30.60
CA SER A 3 11.32 -3.74 29.49
C SER A 3 11.69 -5.20 29.80
N VAL A 4 11.79 -5.56 31.08
CA VAL A 4 12.15 -6.91 31.54
C VAL A 4 10.99 -7.90 31.37
N ALA A 5 9.73 -7.42 31.46
CA ALA A 5 8.54 -8.25 31.30
C ALA A 5 8.07 -8.37 29.83
N ASN A 6 8.84 -7.83 28.88
CA ASN A 6 8.49 -7.88 27.46
C ASN A 6 8.74 -9.30 26.90
N PRO A 7 7.69 -10.04 26.48
CA PRO A 7 7.85 -11.41 25.96
C PRO A 7 8.48 -11.47 24.56
N PHE A 8 8.92 -10.33 24.02
CA PHE A 8 9.50 -10.21 22.69
C PHE A 8 10.98 -10.64 22.70
N ASN A 9 11.28 -11.78 22.09
CA ASN A 9 12.65 -12.19 21.80
C ASN A 9 13.01 -11.82 20.35
N PRO A 10 13.98 -10.93 20.12
CA PRO A 10 14.44 -10.61 18.77
C PRO A 10 15.22 -11.81 18.19
N GLY A 11 14.64 -12.52 17.24
CA GLY A 11 15.22 -13.67 16.54
C GLY A 11 14.50 -13.96 15.21
N ALA A 12 15.16 -14.68 14.31
CA ALA A 12 14.73 -14.93 12.93
C ALA A 12 13.29 -15.46 12.82
N GLY A 13 12.36 -14.61 12.38
CA GLY A 13 11.09 -14.99 11.75
C GLY A 13 9.99 -15.59 12.63
N ALA A 14 10.21 -15.82 13.93
CA ALA A 14 9.16 -16.35 14.79
C ALA A 14 8.22 -15.22 15.28
N PRO A 15 6.91 -15.25 14.95
CA PRO A 15 5.95 -14.30 15.51
C PRO A 15 5.90 -14.45 17.03
N PRO A 16 5.91 -13.36 17.81
CA PRO A 16 5.90 -13.43 19.27
C PRO A 16 4.58 -14.06 19.75
N PRO A 17 4.59 -14.80 20.87
CA PRO A 17 3.41 -15.50 21.39
C PRO A 17 2.27 -14.56 21.80
N ALA A 18 2.53 -13.26 22.02
CA ALA A 18 1.51 -12.24 22.26
C ALA A 18 1.96 -10.85 21.79
N LEU A 19 1.04 -10.07 21.22
CA LEU A 19 1.21 -8.64 20.91
C LEU A 19 0.73 -7.76 22.09
N THR A 20 1.20 -8.06 23.30
CA THR A 20 0.74 -7.42 24.54
C THR A 20 0.92 -5.90 24.47
N GLY A 21 -0.15 -5.15 24.77
CA GLY A 21 -0.12 -3.68 24.77
C GLY A 21 -0.24 -3.02 23.40
N ARG A 22 -0.51 -3.78 22.33
CA ARG A 22 -0.67 -3.26 20.96
C ARG A 22 -2.12 -3.25 20.46
N ASP A 23 -3.06 -3.68 21.29
CA ASP A 23 -4.49 -3.78 20.94
C ASP A 23 -5.08 -2.44 20.51
N ARG A 24 -4.70 -1.34 21.18
CA ARG A 24 -5.16 0.02 20.81
C ARG A 24 -4.73 0.41 19.40
N LEU A 25 -3.51 0.04 19.01
CA LEU A 25 -2.97 0.36 17.69
C LEU A 25 -3.61 -0.51 16.61
N LEU A 26 -3.79 -1.80 16.88
CA LEU A 26 -4.56 -2.70 16.01
C LEU A 26 -6.00 -2.19 15.80
N GLU A 27 -6.66 -1.77 16.88
CA GLU A 27 -8.01 -1.21 16.82
C GLU A 27 -8.06 0.10 16.02
N THR A 28 -7.04 0.97 16.18
CA THR A 28 -6.94 2.23 15.44
C THR A 28 -6.84 1.97 13.93
N VAL A 29 -5.99 1.03 13.54
CA VAL A 29 -5.84 0.62 12.13
C VAL A 29 -7.12 -0.03 11.62
N ARG A 30 -7.74 -0.93 12.40
CA ARG A 30 -9.03 -1.55 12.05
C ARG A 30 -10.10 -0.50 11.76
N VAL A 31 -10.27 0.49 12.64
CA VAL A 31 -11.24 1.58 12.46
C VAL A 31 -10.91 2.43 11.23
N ALA A 32 -9.63 2.75 11.00
CA ALA A 32 -9.22 3.51 9.81
C ALA A 32 -9.57 2.77 8.51
N LEU A 33 -9.26 1.48 8.45
CA LEU A 33 -9.54 0.62 7.29
C LEU A 33 -11.05 0.47 7.03
N GLU A 34 -11.84 0.27 8.07
CA GLU A 34 -13.30 0.20 7.98
C GLU A 34 -13.92 1.51 7.48
N ARG A 35 -13.39 2.65 7.95
CA ARG A 35 -13.81 3.97 7.45
C ARG A 35 -13.46 4.13 5.97
N ALA A 36 -12.25 3.75 5.56
CA ALA A 36 -11.82 3.80 4.17
C ALA A 36 -12.73 2.96 3.26
N ARG A 37 -13.11 1.74 3.69
CA ARG A 37 -14.09 0.90 2.97
C ARG A 37 -15.45 1.57 2.79
N LEU A 38 -15.88 2.37 3.77
CA LEU A 38 -17.11 3.17 3.69
C LEU A 38 -16.94 4.50 2.93
N GLY A 39 -15.79 4.75 2.31
CA GLY A 39 -15.48 6.00 1.63
C GLY A 39 -15.37 7.19 2.57
N ARG A 40 -15.08 6.96 3.86
CA ARG A 40 -14.92 8.01 4.87
C ARG A 40 -13.43 8.31 5.07
N PRO A 41 -13.05 9.59 5.25
CA PRO A 41 -11.67 9.95 5.53
C PRO A 41 -11.09 9.23 6.75
N SER A 42 -9.86 8.77 6.62
CA SER A 42 -9.05 8.13 7.66
C SER A 42 -7.61 8.61 7.56
N LYS A 43 -6.89 8.65 8.69
CA LYS A 43 -5.47 9.00 8.70
C LYS A 43 -4.60 7.76 8.53
N SER A 44 -3.51 7.90 7.78
CA SER A 44 -2.42 6.92 7.74
C SER A 44 -1.76 6.79 9.11
N VAL A 45 -1.17 5.62 9.37
CA VAL A 45 -0.47 5.31 10.63
C VAL A 45 1.01 5.09 10.32
N LEU A 46 1.86 5.93 10.93
CA LEU A 46 3.32 5.78 10.87
C LEU A 46 3.82 5.20 12.20
N MET A 47 4.51 4.05 12.15
CA MET A 47 5.06 3.39 13.32
C MET A 47 6.56 3.67 13.45
N ILE A 48 6.94 4.45 14.47
CA ILE A 48 8.35 4.77 14.76
C ILE A 48 8.80 3.99 16.00
N GLY A 49 9.99 3.40 15.93
CA GLY A 49 10.58 2.68 17.05
C GLY A 49 11.92 2.05 16.69
N LEU A 50 12.65 1.56 17.69
CA LEU A 50 13.95 0.93 17.50
C LEU A 50 13.88 -0.32 16.61
N ARG A 51 15.03 -0.75 16.08
CA ARG A 51 15.13 -2.04 15.37
C ARG A 51 14.85 -3.18 16.34
N GLY A 52 14.21 -4.24 15.84
CA GLY A 52 13.92 -5.43 16.66
C GLY A 52 12.77 -5.28 17.66
N VAL A 53 11.96 -4.22 17.62
CA VAL A 53 10.74 -4.10 18.47
C VAL A 53 9.50 -4.78 17.85
N GLY A 54 9.64 -5.53 16.75
CA GLY A 54 8.51 -6.19 16.09
C GLY A 54 7.56 -5.27 15.35
N LYS A 55 8.06 -4.25 14.64
CA LYS A 55 7.25 -3.39 13.77
C LYS A 55 6.72 -4.18 12.57
N THR A 56 7.60 -4.90 11.88
CA THR A 56 7.27 -5.79 10.75
C THR A 56 6.21 -6.82 11.13
N VAL A 57 6.40 -7.52 12.25
CA VAL A 57 5.43 -8.53 12.71
C VAL A 57 4.07 -7.91 13.01
N LEU A 58 4.04 -6.71 13.58
CA LEU A 58 2.80 -6.00 13.83
C LEU A 58 2.13 -5.54 12.53
N LEU A 59 2.90 -5.02 11.57
CA LEU A 59 2.44 -4.60 10.25
C LEU A 59 1.81 -5.80 9.50
N ASP A 60 2.46 -6.96 9.55
CA ASP A 60 1.96 -8.21 8.98
C ASP A 60 0.68 -8.67 9.67
N ARG A 61 0.60 -8.55 11.00
CA ARG A 61 -0.64 -8.88 11.73
C ARG A 61 -1.80 -7.96 11.34
N MET A 62 -1.56 -6.66 11.18
CA MET A 62 -2.58 -5.71 10.73
C MET A 62 -3.06 -6.05 9.32
N ARG A 63 -2.12 -6.40 8.43
CA ARG A 63 -2.41 -6.83 7.06
C ARG A 63 -3.29 -8.08 7.05
N GLU A 64 -2.93 -9.10 7.81
CA GLU A 64 -3.74 -10.32 7.95
C GLU A 64 -5.17 -9.99 8.42
N LEU A 65 -5.32 -9.16 9.46
CA LEU A 65 -6.64 -8.77 9.97
C LEU A 65 -7.46 -8.03 8.91
N ALA A 66 -6.82 -7.17 8.11
CA ALA A 66 -7.46 -6.49 6.99
C ALA A 66 -7.95 -7.49 5.92
N GLU A 67 -7.11 -8.45 5.54
CA GLU A 67 -7.48 -9.51 4.58
C GLU A 67 -8.66 -10.36 5.08
N HIS A 68 -8.64 -10.75 6.36
CA HIS A 68 -9.75 -11.49 6.98
C HIS A 68 -11.05 -10.67 7.02
N ALA A 69 -10.96 -9.35 7.09
CA ALA A 69 -12.10 -8.45 7.01
C ALA A 69 -12.58 -8.20 5.57
N GLY A 70 -11.96 -8.84 4.56
CA GLY A 70 -12.31 -8.68 3.15
C GLY A 70 -11.69 -7.44 2.48
N ILE A 71 -10.68 -6.83 3.09
CA ILE A 71 -9.96 -5.68 2.51
C ILE A 71 -8.79 -6.19 1.65
N HIS A 72 -8.65 -5.64 0.46
CA HIS A 72 -7.51 -5.94 -0.40
C HIS A 72 -6.26 -5.22 0.10
N THR A 73 -5.19 -5.96 0.33
CA THR A 73 -3.93 -5.39 0.82
C THR A 73 -2.83 -5.41 -0.24
N LEU A 74 -1.92 -4.44 -0.10
CA LEU A 74 -0.66 -4.32 -0.80
C LEU A 74 0.42 -4.31 0.26
N ARG A 75 1.38 -5.23 0.15
CA ARG A 75 2.54 -5.31 1.04
C ARG A 75 3.79 -4.99 0.24
N MET A 76 4.61 -4.10 0.76
CA MET A 76 5.95 -3.87 0.23
C MET A 76 6.95 -3.59 1.32
N GLU A 77 8.18 -3.95 1.03
CA GLU A 77 9.37 -3.57 1.78
C GLU A 77 10.16 -2.65 0.86
N VAL A 78 10.50 -1.45 1.33
CA VAL A 78 11.22 -0.47 0.53
C VAL A 78 12.72 -0.79 0.63
N PRO A 79 13.39 -1.16 -0.48
CA PRO A 79 14.83 -1.38 -0.46
C PRO A 79 15.57 -0.03 -0.61
N GLU A 80 16.81 0.01 -0.14
CA GLU A 80 17.68 1.21 -0.21
C GLU A 80 17.91 1.73 -1.64
N ASN A 81 17.85 0.85 -2.65
CA ASN A 81 18.29 1.15 -4.02
C ASN A 81 17.17 1.10 -5.05
N ARG A 82 15.89 1.24 -4.65
CA ARG A 82 14.78 1.34 -5.61
C ARG A 82 13.86 2.49 -5.28
N SER A 83 13.34 3.12 -6.32
CA SER A 83 12.34 4.17 -6.21
C SER A 83 10.99 3.61 -5.74
N LEU A 84 10.24 4.42 -4.98
CA LEU A 84 8.87 4.16 -4.58
C LEU A 84 7.97 3.74 -5.75
N PRO A 85 7.92 4.45 -6.90
CA PRO A 85 7.12 4.02 -8.04
C PRO A 85 7.51 2.62 -8.55
N ALA A 86 8.80 2.26 -8.54
CA ALA A 86 9.28 0.96 -9.00
C ALA A 86 8.88 -0.20 -8.06
N VAL A 87 8.70 0.08 -6.77
CA VAL A 87 8.23 -0.89 -5.78
C VAL A 87 6.70 -0.99 -5.76
N LEU A 88 6.01 0.14 -5.91
CA LEU A 88 4.56 0.24 -5.80
C LEU A 88 3.82 -0.27 -7.04
N ALA A 89 4.30 0.09 -8.24
CA ALA A 89 3.62 -0.22 -9.50
C ALA A 89 3.35 -1.73 -9.71
N PRO A 90 4.28 -2.66 -9.42
CA PRO A 90 3.99 -4.10 -9.51
C PRO A 90 2.87 -4.55 -8.56
N GLN A 91 2.85 -4.02 -7.33
CA GLN A 91 1.87 -4.37 -6.30
C GLN A 91 0.48 -3.85 -6.68
N LEU A 92 0.40 -2.62 -7.19
CA LEU A 92 -0.83 -2.04 -7.72
C LEU A 92 -1.35 -2.84 -8.92
N ARG A 93 -0.48 -3.22 -9.87
CA ARG A 93 -0.88 -4.07 -11.00
C ARG A 93 -1.56 -5.34 -10.52
N GLN A 94 -0.95 -6.06 -9.58
CA GLN A 94 -1.53 -7.29 -9.04
C GLN A 94 -2.86 -7.06 -8.32
N ALA A 95 -2.98 -5.99 -7.53
CA ALA A 95 -4.23 -5.63 -6.86
C ALA A 95 -5.35 -5.33 -7.86
N LEU A 96 -5.07 -4.51 -8.87
CA LEU A 96 -6.03 -4.14 -9.91
C LEU A 96 -6.43 -5.32 -10.80
N LEU A 97 -5.51 -6.23 -11.12
CA LEU A 97 -5.82 -7.48 -11.82
C LEU A 97 -6.70 -8.42 -11.00
N ARG A 98 -6.58 -8.42 -9.66
CA ARG A 98 -7.51 -9.15 -8.79
C ARG A 98 -8.89 -8.49 -8.79
N LEU A 99 -8.94 -7.16 -8.64
CA LEU A 99 -10.19 -6.40 -8.67
C LEU A 99 -10.92 -6.50 -10.01
N SER A 100 -10.20 -6.60 -11.12
CA SER A 100 -10.82 -6.71 -12.46
C SER A 100 -11.57 -8.02 -12.69
N ARG A 101 -11.31 -9.05 -11.88
CA ARG A 101 -12.07 -10.31 -11.87
C ARG A 101 -13.42 -10.17 -11.17
N HIS A 102 -13.61 -9.14 -10.35
CA HIS A 102 -14.87 -8.87 -9.68
C HIS A 102 -15.81 -8.14 -10.64
N GLU A 103 -16.99 -8.72 -10.91
CA GLU A 103 -17.91 -8.24 -11.94
C GLU A 103 -18.25 -6.75 -11.78
N LYS A 104 -18.58 -6.32 -10.56
CA LYS A 104 -18.93 -4.93 -10.25
C LYS A 104 -17.77 -3.94 -10.45
N ALA A 105 -16.53 -4.38 -10.27
CA ALA A 105 -15.35 -3.52 -10.33
C ALA A 105 -14.60 -3.59 -11.66
N ARG A 106 -14.96 -4.54 -12.54
CA ARG A 106 -14.21 -4.85 -13.77
C ARG A 106 -13.87 -3.61 -14.61
N ALA A 107 -14.85 -2.78 -14.91
CA ALA A 107 -14.65 -1.58 -15.73
C ALA A 107 -13.73 -0.56 -15.04
N ARG A 108 -13.91 -0.33 -13.73
CA ARG A 108 -13.10 0.61 -12.94
C ARG A 108 -11.67 0.12 -12.75
N ALA A 109 -11.49 -1.17 -12.48
CA ALA A 109 -10.19 -1.80 -12.38
C ALA A 109 -9.43 -1.76 -13.71
N GLN A 110 -10.10 -1.97 -14.84
CA GLN A 110 -9.50 -1.81 -16.16
C GLN A 110 -9.08 -0.36 -16.42
N ARG A 111 -9.90 0.63 -16.05
CA ARG A 111 -9.52 2.06 -16.12
C ARG A 111 -8.29 2.36 -15.24
N ALA A 112 -8.24 1.84 -14.02
CA ALA A 112 -7.09 2.00 -13.14
C ALA A 112 -5.83 1.31 -13.69
N LEU A 113 -5.96 0.19 -14.42
CA LEU A 113 -4.83 -0.44 -15.12
C LEU A 113 -4.32 0.44 -16.28
N ARG A 114 -5.20 1.20 -16.95
CA ARG A 114 -4.79 2.23 -17.92
C ARG A 114 -4.11 3.42 -17.26
N ALA A 115 -4.58 3.85 -16.08
CA ALA A 115 -3.90 4.85 -15.26
C ALA A 115 -2.48 4.38 -14.90
N LEU A 116 -2.35 3.12 -14.46
CA LEU A 116 -1.04 2.52 -14.14
C LEU A 116 -0.13 2.46 -15.38
N ALA A 117 -0.68 2.17 -16.55
CA ALA A 117 0.06 2.21 -17.81
C ALA A 117 0.58 3.61 -18.14
N GLY A 118 -0.26 4.64 -17.95
CA GLY A 118 0.13 6.05 -18.08
C GLY A 118 1.25 6.40 -17.11
N PHE A 119 1.07 6.04 -15.84
CA PHE A 119 2.00 6.32 -14.75
C PHE A 119 3.37 5.72 -15.02
N VAL A 120 3.41 4.42 -15.36
CA VAL A 120 4.66 3.73 -15.70
C VAL A 120 5.30 4.38 -16.93
N LYS A 121 4.55 4.69 -17.98
CA LYS A 121 5.09 5.28 -19.21
C LYS A 121 5.68 6.67 -18.97
N ALA A 122 4.98 7.54 -18.24
CA ALA A 122 5.39 8.91 -17.99
C ALA A 122 6.61 8.98 -17.06
N LEU A 123 6.65 8.14 -16.03
CA LEU A 123 7.70 8.16 -15.02
C LEU A 123 8.95 7.36 -15.36
N LYS A 124 8.89 6.44 -16.34
CA LYS A 124 10.04 5.59 -16.73
C LYS A 124 11.27 6.39 -17.21
N LEU A 125 11.08 7.60 -17.71
CA LEU A 125 12.19 8.49 -18.08
C LEU A 125 12.93 9.05 -16.85
N LYS A 126 12.21 9.32 -15.76
CA LYS A 126 12.75 9.84 -14.50
C LYS A 126 13.28 8.73 -13.60
N TYR A 127 12.58 7.60 -13.58
CA TYR A 127 12.87 6.42 -12.76
C TYR A 127 13.14 5.22 -13.66
N SER A 128 14.42 5.02 -13.98
CA SER A 128 14.88 3.97 -14.91
C SER A 128 14.74 2.55 -14.36
N ASP A 129 14.47 2.41 -13.06
CA ASP A 129 14.30 1.15 -12.33
C ASP A 129 12.85 0.61 -12.32
N ILE A 130 11.93 1.28 -13.02
CA ILE A 130 10.56 0.80 -13.23
C ILE A 130 10.53 -0.29 -14.32
N GLU A 131 10.37 -1.54 -13.89
CA GLU A 131 10.35 -2.74 -14.75
C GLU A 131 8.96 -3.38 -14.93
N VAL A 132 7.88 -2.62 -14.70
CA VAL A 132 6.51 -3.16 -14.79
C VAL A 132 6.06 -3.30 -16.25
N GLY A 133 5.56 -4.49 -16.60
CA GLY A 133 4.93 -4.75 -17.88
C GLY A 133 3.62 -3.97 -18.05
N ILE A 134 3.46 -3.32 -19.20
CA ILE A 134 2.27 -2.57 -19.58
C ILE A 134 1.43 -3.45 -20.51
N ASP A 135 0.31 -3.99 -20.00
CA ASP A 135 -0.61 -4.82 -20.80
C ASP A 135 -1.82 -4.05 -21.31
N PHE A 136 -1.91 -2.76 -20.99
CA PHE A 136 -3.06 -1.90 -21.29
C PHE A 136 -2.59 -0.60 -21.93
N ASP A 137 -3.35 -0.10 -22.89
CA ASP A 137 -3.08 1.22 -23.47
C ASP A 137 -3.38 2.32 -22.45
N PRO A 138 -2.48 3.29 -22.26
CA PRO A 138 -2.71 4.41 -21.35
C PRO A 138 -3.90 5.26 -21.83
N GLU A 139 -4.66 5.79 -20.87
CA GLU A 139 -5.73 6.75 -21.15
C GLU A 139 -5.14 8.17 -21.10
N PRO A 140 -5.25 8.98 -22.18
CA PRO A 140 -4.71 10.34 -22.18
C PRO A 140 -5.29 11.20 -21.05
N GLY A 141 -4.43 11.89 -20.31
CA GLY A 141 -4.80 12.75 -19.19
C GLY A 141 -5.09 11.99 -17.88
N LEU A 142 -4.76 10.70 -17.81
CA LEU A 142 -4.94 9.88 -16.60
C LEU A 142 -3.59 9.34 -16.12
N ALA A 143 -3.04 10.03 -15.10
CA ALA A 143 -1.76 9.70 -14.48
C ALA A 143 -0.60 9.63 -15.50
N ASP A 144 -0.54 10.57 -16.45
CA ASP A 144 0.42 10.57 -17.55
C ASP A 144 1.22 11.89 -17.68
N ASN A 145 1.32 12.68 -16.61
CA ASN A 145 1.94 13.99 -16.62
C ASN A 145 3.46 13.97 -16.43
N GLY A 146 4.03 12.88 -15.89
CA GLY A 146 5.44 12.75 -15.55
C GLY A 146 5.81 13.38 -14.21
N ASP A 147 4.81 13.84 -13.46
CA ASP A 147 4.93 14.35 -12.10
C ASP A 147 4.48 13.28 -11.12
N LEU A 148 5.39 12.88 -10.21
CA LEU A 148 5.14 11.74 -9.33
C LEU A 148 3.95 11.98 -8.40
N GLU A 149 3.82 13.17 -7.81
CA GLU A 149 2.74 13.47 -6.86
C GLU A 149 1.37 13.42 -7.57
N GLN A 150 1.22 14.14 -8.67
CA GLN A 150 -0.04 14.21 -9.41
C GLN A 150 -0.42 12.86 -10.03
N ASP A 151 0.54 12.17 -10.65
CA ASP A 151 0.27 10.88 -11.29
C ASP A 151 -0.02 9.79 -10.24
N MET A 152 0.67 9.82 -9.09
CA MET A 152 0.38 8.90 -7.97
C MET A 152 -1.01 9.15 -7.40
N GLN A 153 -1.38 10.40 -7.18
CA GLN A 153 -2.72 10.76 -6.69
C GLN A 153 -3.80 10.23 -7.65
N ALA A 154 -3.69 10.54 -8.95
CA ALA A 154 -4.66 10.08 -9.95
C ALA A 154 -4.74 8.54 -10.02
N LEU A 155 -3.59 7.85 -9.90
CA LEU A 155 -3.53 6.40 -9.87
C LEU A 155 -4.20 5.81 -8.62
N LEU A 156 -3.93 6.35 -7.44
CA LEU A 156 -4.52 5.89 -6.18
C LEU A 156 -6.03 6.18 -6.12
N GLU A 157 -6.49 7.30 -6.67
CA GLU A 157 -7.92 7.61 -6.82
C GLU A 157 -8.61 6.60 -7.73
N ALA A 158 -8.03 6.30 -8.90
CA ALA A 158 -8.58 5.30 -9.82
C ALA A 158 -8.62 3.90 -9.20
N ALA A 159 -7.56 3.52 -8.46
CA ALA A 159 -7.49 2.25 -7.74
C ALA A 159 -8.53 2.18 -6.60
N GLY A 160 -8.71 3.28 -5.86
CA GLY A 160 -9.73 3.41 -4.83
C GLY A 160 -11.15 3.30 -5.37
N ASP A 161 -11.44 3.91 -6.53
CA ASP A 161 -12.74 3.78 -7.20
C ASP A 161 -13.01 2.32 -7.60
N ALA A 162 -12.01 1.61 -8.11
CA ALA A 162 -12.11 0.19 -8.41
C ALA A 162 -12.40 -0.66 -7.16
N ALA A 163 -11.70 -0.39 -6.06
CA ALA A 163 -11.91 -1.08 -4.79
C ALA A 163 -13.32 -0.85 -4.23
N LYS A 164 -13.79 0.40 -4.26
CA LYS A 164 -15.14 0.77 -3.83
C LYS A 164 -16.22 -0.02 -4.58
N HIS A 165 -16.07 -0.18 -5.88
CA HIS A 165 -17.02 -0.96 -6.70
C HIS A 165 -16.95 -2.46 -6.44
N ALA A 166 -15.87 -2.96 -5.85
CA ALA A 166 -15.76 -4.33 -5.35
C ALA A 166 -16.21 -4.47 -3.88
N ASP A 167 -16.92 -3.48 -3.33
CA ASP A 167 -17.39 -3.46 -1.94
C ASP A 167 -16.23 -3.62 -0.90
N THR A 168 -15.04 -3.13 -1.24
CA THR A 168 -13.78 -3.26 -0.46
C THR A 168 -13.00 -1.93 -0.42
N ALA A 169 -11.90 -1.90 0.34
CA ALA A 169 -10.85 -0.90 0.25
C ALA A 169 -9.53 -1.51 -0.26
N LEU A 170 -8.58 -0.64 -0.60
CA LEU A 170 -7.16 -0.98 -0.75
C LEU A 170 -6.38 -0.45 0.46
N ALA A 171 -5.53 -1.28 1.04
CA ALA A 171 -4.70 -0.93 2.18
C ALA A 171 -3.22 -1.18 1.87
N LEU A 172 -2.42 -0.13 1.94
CA LEU A 172 -0.98 -0.20 1.72
C LEU A 172 -0.26 -0.42 3.06
N PHE A 173 0.54 -1.47 3.11
CA PHE A 173 1.41 -1.82 4.22
C PHE A 173 2.85 -1.74 3.74
N VAL A 174 3.56 -0.71 4.20
CA VAL A 174 4.91 -0.38 3.77
C VAL A 174 5.87 -0.59 4.95
N ASP A 175 6.83 -1.49 4.77
CA ASP A 175 7.93 -1.69 5.71
C ASP A 175 9.19 -0.96 5.23
N GLU A 176 10.08 -0.66 6.19
CA GLU A 176 11.34 0.06 5.96
C GLU A 176 11.18 1.40 5.21
N LEU A 177 10.07 2.11 5.48
CA LEU A 177 9.69 3.39 4.86
C LEU A 177 10.79 4.47 4.94
N GLN A 178 11.69 4.40 5.93
CA GLN A 178 12.78 5.36 6.06
C GLN A 178 13.79 5.36 4.89
N TYR A 179 13.72 4.36 3.99
CA TYR A 179 14.53 4.33 2.78
C TYR A 179 13.89 5.07 1.60
N VAL A 180 12.64 5.53 1.72
CA VAL A 180 11.98 6.35 0.70
C VAL A 180 12.53 7.78 0.76
N PRO A 181 12.99 8.34 -0.38
CA PRO A 181 13.35 9.75 -0.46
C PRO A 181 12.17 10.67 -0.08
N GLU A 182 12.44 11.81 0.56
CA GLU A 182 11.40 12.72 1.07
C GLU A 182 10.48 13.26 -0.04
N ASP A 183 11.05 13.55 -1.22
CA ASP A 183 10.32 14.00 -2.41
C ASP A 183 9.41 12.91 -2.99
N GLU A 184 9.78 11.64 -2.86
CA GLU A 184 8.91 10.52 -3.24
C GLU A 184 7.84 10.23 -2.19
N LEU A 185 8.16 10.43 -0.90
CA LEU A 185 7.22 10.24 0.20
C LEU A 185 6.06 11.24 0.15
N ALA A 186 6.30 12.45 -0.34
CA ALA A 186 5.28 13.48 -0.53
C ALA A 186 4.13 13.00 -1.45
N ALA A 187 4.41 12.11 -2.39
CA ALA A 187 3.41 11.53 -3.29
C ALA A 187 2.42 10.56 -2.60
N LEU A 188 2.63 10.22 -1.32
CA LEU A 188 1.74 9.37 -0.53
C LEU A 188 0.82 10.16 0.43
N ILE A 189 0.87 11.50 0.41
CA ILE A 189 0.18 12.39 1.36
C ILE A 189 -1.01 13.09 0.71
#